data_AF-A0A8E2EP15-F1
#
_entry.id   AF-A0A8E2EP15-F1
#
_cell.length_a   1.000
_cell.length_b   1.000
_cell.length_c   1.000
_cell.angle_alpha   90.00
_cell.angle_beta   90.00
_cell.angle_gamma   90.00
#
_symmetry.space_group_name_H-M   'P 1'
#
loop_
_entity.id
_entity.type
_entity.pdbx_description
1 polymer ?
#
loop_
_entity_poly.entity_id
_entity_poly.type
_entity_poly.pdbx_seq_one_letter_code
_entity_poly.pdbx_strand_id
1 'polypeptide(L)'
;MCQSVKVLRNDPSYVESVIWRVPIVDMECAYSADRLITRRATGHFFQAYRSLLEHCGPFYNQPRESQDVAFDYMQAIEIDALTFITKEGYIGMASSQDTRPDDVVCILGASVPFILREGSEGGYNLICDAHVHGIMDGETMEKSPNIKEFDVI
;
A
#
# COMPACT_ATOMS: atom_id res chain seq x y z
N MET A 1 0.19 21.63 -10.56
CA MET A 1 -1.25 21.34 -10.69
C MET A 1 -1.53 20.01 -10.00
N CYS A 2 -2.41 19.97 -8.99
CA CYS A 2 -2.77 18.76 -8.23
C CYS A 2 -4.30 18.67 -8.06
N GLN A 3 -5.05 18.98 -9.12
CA GLN A 3 -6.52 18.95 -9.09
C GLN A 3 -7.06 17.55 -9.40
N SER A 4 -6.45 16.81 -10.34
CA SER A 4 -6.92 15.49 -10.77
C SER A 4 -6.85 14.42 -9.67
N VAL A 5 -5.82 14.49 -8.81
CA VAL A 5 -5.64 13.53 -7.71
C VAL A 5 -6.67 13.71 -6.60
N LYS A 6 -7.11 14.95 -6.34
CA LYS A 6 -8.20 15.22 -5.38
C LYS A 6 -9.55 14.72 -5.89
N VAL A 7 -9.79 14.74 -7.20
CA VAL A 7 -11.05 14.28 -7.81
C VAL A 7 -11.22 12.77 -7.68
N LEU A 8 -10.16 11.99 -7.95
CA LEU A 8 -10.20 10.52 -7.81
C LEU A 8 -10.44 10.06 -6.37
N ARG A 9 -10.10 10.86 -5.35
CA ARG A 9 -10.23 10.45 -3.94
C ARG A 9 -11.64 10.55 -3.36
N ASN A 10 -12.52 11.29 -4.02
CA ASN A 10 -13.94 11.27 -3.69
C ASN A 10 -14.69 10.21 -4.50
N ASP A 11 -14.00 9.49 -5.39
CA ASP A 11 -14.57 8.35 -6.11
C ASP A 11 -14.68 7.17 -5.14
N PRO A 12 -15.89 6.63 -4.91
CA PRO A 12 -16.09 5.46 -4.06
C PRO A 12 -15.25 4.26 -4.48
N SER A 13 -14.99 4.09 -5.78
CA SER A 13 -14.19 2.97 -6.29
C SER A 13 -12.72 3.07 -5.90
N TYR A 14 -12.17 4.29 -5.90
CA TYR A 14 -10.81 4.55 -5.41
C TYR A 14 -10.72 4.35 -3.89
N VAL A 15 -11.71 4.84 -3.14
CA VAL A 15 -11.73 4.67 -1.68
C VAL A 15 -11.80 3.18 -1.33
N GLU A 16 -12.65 2.42 -2.02
CA GLU A 16 -12.71 0.97 -1.83
C GLU A 16 -11.36 0.31 -2.15
N SER A 17 -10.72 0.68 -3.27
CA SER A 17 -9.41 0.12 -3.63
C SER A 17 -8.32 0.40 -2.60
N VAL A 18 -8.32 1.59 -1.99
CA VAL A 18 -7.42 1.91 -0.88
C VAL A 18 -7.66 0.97 0.31
N ILE A 19 -8.92 0.80 0.72
CA ILE A 19 -9.26 0.08 1.96
C ILE A 19 -8.82 -1.37 1.90
N TRP A 20 -8.94 -2.03 0.74
CA TRP A 20 -8.59 -3.45 0.64
C TRP A 20 -7.16 -3.71 0.17
N ARG A 21 -6.52 -2.79 -0.57
CA ARG A 21 -5.14 -3.00 -1.05
C ARG A 21 -4.08 -2.52 -0.07
N VAL A 22 -4.28 -1.39 0.61
CA VAL A 22 -3.25 -0.82 1.50
C VAL A 22 -2.89 -1.75 2.67
N PRO A 23 -3.85 -2.40 3.36
CA PRO A 23 -3.51 -3.30 4.48
C PRO A 23 -2.63 -4.49 4.09
N ILE A 24 -2.75 -4.95 2.85
CA ILE A 24 -2.00 -6.09 2.30
C ILE A 24 -0.85 -5.64 1.40
N VAL A 25 -0.48 -4.36 1.45
CA VAL A 25 0.54 -3.71 0.61
C VAL A 25 0.41 -4.02 -0.90
N ASP A 26 -0.83 -4.17 -1.35
CA ASP A 26 -1.22 -4.59 -2.70
C ASP A 26 -0.60 -5.91 -3.17
N MET A 27 -0.36 -6.82 -2.23
CA MET A 27 0.21 -8.15 -2.46
C MET A 27 -0.75 -9.25 -2.01
N GLU A 28 -0.75 -10.36 -2.73
CA GLU A 28 -1.41 -11.60 -2.33
C GLU A 28 -0.46 -12.80 -2.39
N CYS A 29 -0.67 -13.74 -1.49
CA CYS A 29 -0.02 -15.05 -1.49
C CYS A 29 -0.81 -16.00 -2.40
N ALA A 30 -0.12 -16.77 -3.24
CA ALA A 30 -0.73 -17.80 -4.05
C ALA A 30 0.17 -19.05 -4.12
N TYR A 31 -0.42 -20.21 -4.35
CA TYR A 31 0.32 -21.44 -4.62
C TYR A 31 0.46 -21.66 -6.13
N SER A 32 1.69 -21.87 -6.59
CA SER A 32 2.00 -22.26 -7.96
C SER A 32 2.98 -23.42 -7.95
N ALA A 33 2.57 -24.60 -8.45
CA ALA A 33 3.37 -25.83 -8.45
C ALA A 33 3.99 -26.13 -7.08
N ASP A 34 3.15 -26.11 -6.03
CA ASP A 34 3.52 -26.34 -4.61
C ASP A 34 4.51 -25.32 -4.02
N ARG A 35 4.73 -24.18 -4.68
CA ARG A 35 5.51 -23.07 -4.13
C ARG A 35 4.60 -21.92 -3.76
N LEU A 36 4.83 -21.36 -2.57
CA LEU A 36 4.26 -20.09 -2.18
C LEU A 36 4.93 -18.99 -3.02
N ILE A 37 4.12 -18.24 -3.75
CA ILE A 37 4.52 -17.07 -4.52
C ILE A 37 3.79 -15.85 -3.97
N THR A 38 4.44 -14.69 -4.06
CA THR A 38 3.83 -13.39 -3.80
C THR A 38 3.63 -12.67 -5.13
N ARG A 39 2.47 -12.04 -5.32
CA ARG A 39 2.14 -11.29 -6.53
C ARG A 39 1.22 -10.11 -6.21
N ARG A 40 1.01 -9.22 -7.18
CA ARG A 40 0.02 -8.14 -7.06
C ARG A 40 -1.36 -8.68 -6.71
N ALA A 41 -2.02 -8.03 -5.77
CA ALA A 41 -3.35 -8.43 -5.33
C ALA A 41 -4.36 -8.38 -6.49
N THR A 42 -5.07 -9.49 -6.66
CA THR A 42 -6.00 -9.74 -7.77
C THR A 42 -7.45 -9.59 -7.30
N GLY A 43 -8.39 -9.83 -8.22
CA GLY A 43 -9.82 -9.89 -7.88
C GLY A 43 -10.16 -10.97 -6.84
N HIS A 44 -9.26 -11.94 -6.63
CA HIS A 44 -9.42 -12.97 -5.62
C HIS A 44 -9.43 -12.39 -4.20
N PHE A 45 -8.40 -11.62 -3.84
CA PHE A 45 -8.32 -10.96 -2.53
C PHE A 45 -9.36 -9.85 -2.37
N PHE A 46 -9.80 -9.22 -3.47
CA PHE A 46 -10.94 -8.31 -3.43
C PHE A 46 -12.23 -9.02 -2.97
N GLN A 47 -12.53 -10.20 -3.53
CA GLN A 47 -13.68 -11.00 -3.10
C GLN A 47 -13.56 -11.45 -1.64
N ALA A 48 -12.34 -11.78 -1.20
CA ALA A 48 -12.03 -12.12 0.19
C ALA A 48 -12.39 -10.98 1.16
N TYR A 49 -11.88 -9.78 0.86
CA TYR A 49 -12.18 -8.56 1.60
C TYR A 49 -13.68 -8.29 1.66
N ARG A 50 -14.38 -8.42 0.52
CA ARG A 50 -15.84 -8.25 0.47
C ARG A 50 -16.56 -9.28 1.34
N SER A 51 -16.12 -10.53 1.31
CA SER A 51 -16.65 -11.59 2.16
C SER A 51 -16.47 -11.28 3.65
N LEU A 52 -15.30 -10.75 4.05
CA LEU A 52 -15.02 -10.29 5.42
C LEU A 52 -15.97 -9.19 5.88
N LEU A 53 -16.28 -8.22 5.01
CA LEU A 53 -17.22 -7.15 5.33
C LEU A 53 -18.66 -7.64 5.44
N GLU A 54 -19.09 -8.48 4.49
CA GLU A 54 -20.46 -8.97 4.41
C GLU A 54 -20.78 -9.98 5.53
N HIS A 55 -19.75 -10.68 6.04
CA HIS A 55 -19.87 -11.74 7.01
C HIS A 55 -19.10 -11.45 8.31
N CYS A 56 -19.39 -10.33 9.00
CA CYS A 56 -19.00 -10.09 10.40
C CYS A 56 -19.61 -11.10 11.41
N GLY A 57 -19.93 -12.31 10.95
CA GLY A 57 -20.36 -13.46 11.74
C GLY A 57 -19.36 -14.61 11.59
N PRO A 58 -19.63 -15.76 12.21
CA PRO A 58 -18.68 -16.84 12.24
C PRO A 58 -18.38 -17.42 10.84
N PHE A 59 -17.14 -17.24 10.40
CA PHE A 59 -16.62 -17.71 9.11
C PHE A 59 -16.79 -19.22 8.88
N TYR A 60 -16.88 -20.02 9.94
CA TYR A 60 -16.98 -21.49 9.88
C TYR A 60 -18.22 -22.03 9.16
N ASN A 61 -19.24 -21.21 8.89
CA ASN A 61 -20.45 -21.62 8.15
C ASN A 61 -20.38 -21.37 6.64
N GLN A 62 -19.27 -20.81 6.12
CA GLN A 62 -19.08 -20.58 4.69
C GLN A 62 -18.48 -21.81 3.98
N PRO A 63 -18.56 -21.92 2.64
CA PRO A 63 -17.78 -22.91 1.89
C PRO A 63 -16.29 -22.80 2.26
N ARG A 64 -15.59 -23.94 2.37
CA ARG A 64 -14.17 -24.01 2.76
C ARG A 64 -13.29 -23.05 1.95
N GLU A 65 -13.49 -23.00 0.65
CA GLU A 65 -12.81 -22.07 -0.26
C GLU A 65 -12.95 -20.61 0.18
N SER A 66 -14.15 -20.16 0.55
CA SER A 66 -14.35 -18.78 1.03
C SER A 66 -13.69 -18.50 2.39
N GLN A 67 -13.52 -19.54 3.22
CA GLN A 67 -12.82 -19.43 4.51
C GLN A 67 -11.31 -19.32 4.28
N ASP A 68 -10.76 -20.19 3.44
CA ASP A 68 -9.33 -20.24 3.13
C ASP A 68 -8.86 -18.90 2.54
N VAL A 69 -9.64 -18.34 1.61
CA VAL A 69 -9.29 -17.09 0.93
C VAL A 69 -9.40 -15.87 1.86
N ALA A 70 -10.39 -15.83 2.75
CA ALA A 70 -10.47 -14.77 3.77
C ALA A 70 -9.35 -14.88 4.79
N PHE A 71 -8.97 -16.10 5.17
CA PHE A 71 -7.82 -16.36 6.02
C PHE A 71 -6.51 -15.92 5.34
N ASP A 72 -6.35 -16.17 4.05
CA ASP A 72 -5.20 -15.71 3.25
C ASP A 72 -5.14 -14.18 3.21
N TYR A 73 -6.27 -13.49 3.00
CA TYR A 73 -6.32 -12.03 3.08
C TYR A 73 -5.92 -11.53 4.47
N MET A 74 -6.47 -12.12 5.54
CA MET A 74 -6.15 -11.74 6.91
C MET A 74 -4.66 -11.95 7.25
N GLN A 75 -4.06 -13.03 6.76
CA GLN A 75 -2.63 -13.31 6.94
C GLN A 75 -1.73 -12.35 6.15
N ALA A 76 -2.21 -11.80 5.04
CA ALA A 76 -1.46 -10.84 4.25
C ALA A 76 -1.51 -9.42 4.83
N ILE A 77 -2.35 -9.16 5.85
CA ILE A 77 -2.40 -7.84 6.48
C ILE A 77 -1.07 -7.58 7.20
N GLU A 78 -0.42 -6.48 6.85
CA GLU A 78 0.82 -6.02 7.48
C GLU A 78 0.51 -5.30 8.80
N ILE A 79 0.44 -6.07 9.88
CA ILE A 79 0.01 -5.60 11.21
C ILE A 79 1.03 -4.66 11.86
N ASP A 80 2.32 -4.85 11.57
CA ASP A 80 3.40 -4.05 12.19
C ASP A 80 3.74 -2.77 11.41
N ALA A 81 3.04 -2.51 10.31
CA ALA A 81 3.26 -1.34 9.46
C ALA A 81 2.48 -0.10 9.95
N LEU A 82 2.99 1.09 9.63
CA LEU A 82 2.31 2.36 9.95
C LEU A 82 1.52 2.88 8.74
N THR A 83 0.21 3.00 8.88
CA THR A 83 -0.62 3.70 7.87
C THR A 83 -0.45 5.21 7.97
N PHE A 84 -0.30 5.88 6.83
CA PHE A 84 -0.15 7.33 6.76
C PHE A 84 -0.94 7.95 5.59
N ILE A 85 -1.09 9.28 5.67
CA ILE A 85 -1.60 10.10 4.57
C ILE A 85 -0.61 11.22 4.26
N THR A 86 -0.24 11.40 2.99
CA THR A 86 0.67 12.48 2.58
C THR A 86 -0.06 13.83 2.54
N LYS A 87 0.70 14.94 2.51
CA LYS A 87 0.13 16.30 2.32
C LYS A 87 -0.62 16.43 1.00
N GLU A 88 -0.14 15.73 -0.01
CA GLU A 88 -0.79 15.64 -1.31
C GLU A 88 -2.04 14.75 -1.24
N GLY A 89 -2.27 13.99 -0.17
CA GLY A 89 -3.44 13.17 0.14
C GLY A 89 -3.34 11.70 -0.28
N TYR A 90 -2.16 11.18 -0.59
CA TYR A 90 -1.98 9.77 -0.90
C TYR A 90 -2.03 8.94 0.37
N ILE A 91 -2.65 7.77 0.30
CA ILE A 91 -2.73 6.85 1.44
C ILE A 91 -1.71 5.74 1.21
N GLY A 92 -0.93 5.47 2.25
CA GLY A 92 0.15 4.51 2.18
C GLY A 92 0.38 3.79 3.50
N MET A 93 1.30 2.85 3.44
CA MET A 93 1.72 2.00 4.53
C MET A 93 3.25 1.94 4.54
N ALA A 94 3.83 2.34 5.66
CA ALA A 94 5.26 2.36 5.92
C ALA A 94 5.68 1.08 6.63
N SER A 95 6.77 0.45 6.21
CA SER A 95 7.27 -0.78 6.86
C SER A 95 7.88 -0.53 8.24
N SER A 96 8.09 0.73 8.65
CA SER A 96 8.60 1.10 9.96
C SER A 96 7.69 2.05 10.73
N GLN A 97 7.49 1.72 12.01
CA GLN A 97 6.83 2.56 13.02
C GLN A 97 7.64 3.84 13.35
N ASP A 98 8.89 3.93 12.94
CA ASP A 98 9.73 5.13 13.15
C ASP A 98 9.40 6.29 12.21
N THR A 99 8.47 6.07 11.27
CA THR A 99 7.94 7.11 10.37
C THR A 99 7.25 8.22 11.16
N ARG A 100 7.52 9.48 10.82
CA ARG A 100 7.05 10.67 11.54
C ARG A 100 6.34 11.66 10.62
N PRO A 101 5.53 12.57 11.19
CA PRO A 101 5.05 13.73 10.46
C PRO A 101 6.21 14.48 9.79
N ASP A 102 5.93 15.02 8.60
CA ASP A 102 6.88 15.75 7.74
C ASP A 102 8.00 14.91 7.08
N ASP A 103 8.09 13.61 7.34
CA ASP A 103 8.88 12.72 6.49
C ASP A 103 8.36 12.75 5.03
N VAL A 104 9.27 12.53 4.08
CA VAL A 104 9.02 12.69 2.64
C VAL A 104 8.95 11.33 1.96
N VAL A 105 7.89 11.11 1.19
CA VAL A 105 7.77 9.96 0.29
C VAL A 105 8.52 10.27 -1.01
N CYS A 106 9.45 9.40 -1.39
CA CYS A 106 10.28 9.55 -2.60
C CYS A 106 10.39 8.24 -3.38
N ILE A 107 10.50 8.33 -4.71
CA ILE A 107 10.86 7.19 -5.56
C ILE A 107 12.34 7.34 -5.93
N LEU A 108 13.19 6.44 -5.44
CA LEU A 108 14.64 6.44 -5.70
C LEU A 108 15.02 5.60 -6.94
N GLY A 109 14.25 5.72 -8.03
CA GLY A 109 14.41 4.84 -9.20
C GLY A 109 14.09 3.36 -8.96
N ALA A 110 13.43 3.04 -7.84
CA ALA A 110 12.96 1.70 -7.49
C ALA A 110 11.48 1.50 -7.83
N SER A 111 11.03 0.24 -7.80
CA SER A 111 9.61 -0.13 -7.97
C SER A 111 8.75 0.20 -6.75
N VAL A 112 9.37 0.54 -5.61
CA VAL A 112 8.70 0.91 -4.36
C VAL A 112 9.14 2.32 -3.92
N PRO A 113 8.20 3.12 -3.36
CA PRO A 113 8.52 4.34 -2.64
C PRO A 113 9.33 4.09 -1.37
N PHE A 114 10.06 5.11 -0.95
CA PHE A 114 10.79 5.17 0.32
C PHE A 114 10.36 6.38 1.13
N ILE A 115 10.46 6.25 2.45
CA ILE A 115 10.26 7.33 3.41
C ILE A 115 11.62 7.85 3.83
N LEU A 116 11.80 9.15 3.65
CA LEU A 116 13.03 9.86 3.91
C LEU A 116 12.82 10.94 4.97
N ARG A 117 13.82 11.16 5.81
CA ARG A 117 13.83 12.24 6.80
C ARG A 117 15.01 13.16 6.57
N GLU A 118 14.73 14.47 6.47
CA GLU A 118 15.76 15.49 6.33
C GLU A 118 16.74 15.44 7.51
N GLY A 119 18.05 15.44 7.22
CA GLY A 119 19.12 15.44 8.19
C GLY A 119 19.43 16.85 8.71
N SER A 120 20.05 16.95 9.89
CA SER A 120 20.40 18.24 10.51
C SER A 120 21.48 19.03 9.76
N GLU A 121 22.30 18.37 8.94
CA GLU A 121 23.42 18.97 8.20
C GLU A 121 23.14 19.05 6.68
N GLY A 122 21.88 18.93 6.28
CA GLY A 122 21.48 18.69 4.88
C GLY A 122 21.39 17.19 4.57
N GLY A 123 20.89 16.85 3.38
CA GLY A 123 20.67 15.47 2.95
C GLY A 123 19.48 14.77 3.62
N TYR A 124 19.30 13.49 3.30
CA TYR A 124 18.17 12.69 3.78
C TYR A 124 18.64 11.34 4.36
N ASN A 125 18.08 10.97 5.50
CA ASN A 125 18.20 9.63 6.06
C ASN A 125 17.09 8.75 5.46
N LEU A 126 17.45 7.53 5.04
CA LEU A 126 16.48 6.51 4.66
C LEU A 126 15.85 5.92 5.93
N ILE A 127 14.53 6.06 6.09
CA ILE A 127 13.81 5.50 7.23
C ILE A 127 13.35 4.09 6.93
N CYS A 128 12.57 3.92 5.85
CA CYS A 128 12.04 2.62 5.44
C CYS A 128 11.49 2.68 4.01
N ASP A 129 11.10 1.53 3.47
CA ASP A 129 10.25 1.43 2.28
C ASP A 129 8.76 1.62 2.63
N ALA A 130 7.96 1.92 1.62
CA ALA A 130 6.53 2.12 1.79
C ALA A 130 5.74 1.68 0.56
N HIS A 131 4.57 1.09 0.80
CA HIS A 131 3.54 0.96 -0.21
C HIS A 131 2.72 2.26 -0.24
N VAL A 132 2.59 2.91 -1.41
CA VAL A 132 1.74 4.10 -1.55
C VAL A 132 0.79 3.94 -2.72
N HIS A 133 -0.51 3.89 -2.40
CA HIS A 133 -1.55 3.65 -3.37
C HIS A 133 -1.65 4.82 -4.36
N GLY A 134 -1.60 4.54 -5.66
CA GLY A 134 -1.59 5.58 -6.70
C GLY A 134 -0.19 6.06 -7.12
N ILE A 135 0.88 5.53 -6.50
CA ILE A 135 2.27 5.94 -6.75
C ILE A 135 3.14 4.80 -7.30
N MET A 136 2.93 3.58 -6.82
CA MET A 136 3.67 2.40 -7.24
C MET A 136 3.48 2.08 -8.74
N ASP A 137 4.33 1.18 -9.26
CA ASP A 137 4.22 0.65 -10.64
C ASP A 137 4.32 1.69 -11.76
N GLY A 138 4.91 2.84 -11.45
CA GLY A 138 5.07 3.93 -12.41
C GLY A 138 3.82 4.77 -12.62
N GLU A 139 2.73 4.56 -11.87
CA GLU A 139 1.50 5.37 -11.94
C GLU A 139 1.74 6.88 -11.72
N THR A 140 2.81 7.23 -11.02
CA THR A 140 3.23 8.63 -10.80
C THR A 140 4.10 9.19 -11.92
N MET A 141 4.77 8.36 -12.73
CA MET A 141 5.61 8.85 -13.83
C MET A 141 4.79 9.53 -14.93
N GLU A 142 3.52 9.14 -15.09
CA GLU A 142 2.57 9.80 -15.98
C GLU A 142 2.19 11.22 -15.54
N LYS A 143 2.48 11.60 -14.29
CA LYS A 143 2.04 12.85 -13.66
C LYS A 143 3.14 13.91 -13.54
N SER A 144 4.28 13.73 -14.22
CA SER A 144 5.45 14.64 -14.19
C SER A 144 5.89 15.00 -12.76
N PRO A 145 6.48 14.04 -12.01
CA PRO A 145 6.85 14.25 -10.62
C PRO A 145 7.93 15.33 -10.48
N ASN A 146 8.00 15.95 -9.30
CA ASN A 146 9.10 16.83 -8.95
C ASN A 146 10.37 15.99 -8.76
N ILE A 147 11.32 16.12 -9.68
CA ILE A 147 12.63 15.47 -9.59
C ILE A 147 13.58 16.41 -8.85
N LYS A 148 14.28 15.88 -7.84
CA LYS A 148 15.33 16.59 -7.10
C LYS A 148 16.52 15.66 -6.90
N GLU A 149 17.71 16.23 -7.00
CA GLU A 149 18.96 15.58 -6.59
C GLU A 149 19.20 15.87 -5.11
N PHE A 150 19.64 14.86 -4.37
CA PHE A 150 20.00 14.97 -2.96
C PHE A 150 20.91 13.82 -2.56
N ASP A 151 21.68 14.03 -1.50
CA ASP A 151 22.51 13.00 -0.90
C ASP A 151 21.68 12.19 0.12
N VAL A 152 21.80 10.86 0.03
CA VAL A 152 21.34 9.95 1.09
C VAL A 152 22.52 9.76 2.04
N ILE A 153 22.30 10.06 3.32
CA ILE A 153 23.32 9.99 4.38
C ILE A 153 23.15 8.70 5.16
#